data_AF-A0A6P7H1I5-F1
#
_entry.id   AF-A0A6P7H1I5-F1
#
_cell.length_a   1.000
_cell.length_b   1.000
_cell.length_c   1.000
_cell.angle_alpha   90.00
_cell.angle_beta   90.00
_cell.angle_gamma   90.00
#
_symmetry.space_group_name_H-M   'P 1'
#
loop_
_entity.id
_entity.type
_entity.pdbx_description
1 polymer ?
#
loop_
_entity_poly.entity_id
_entity_poly.type
_entity_poly.pdbx_seq_one_letter_code
_entity_poly.pdbx_strand_id
1 'polypeptide(L)'
;LENLVDLYEIVVFTAQPGMSIFPVIEAMDPKHLISYKLVRDSTHFVDGLHVKNLDKLNRDLSKVIVIDWNAESIKFHPDNHLNLDRWQGENDDTVLLDLTSFLKTIAHMEVEDVREVLKYYKQYDDPLTEFRKRQLQFYEDHKDNKQEHGGLSKTTPKFFSKLFNYLI
;
A
#
# COMPACT_ATOMS: atom_id res chain seq x y z
N LEU A 1 -8.41 4.89 4.83
CA LEU A 1 -9.18 5.31 3.63
C LEU A 1 -9.09 6.81 3.41
N GLU A 2 -9.62 7.65 4.31
CA GLU A 2 -9.59 9.13 4.18
C GLU A 2 -8.19 9.70 3.87
N ASN A 3 -7.16 9.15 4.50
CA ASN A 3 -5.78 9.58 4.29
C ASN A 3 -5.19 9.24 2.90
N LEU A 4 -5.87 8.41 2.10
CA LEU A 4 -5.37 7.88 0.83
C LEU A 4 -6.28 8.17 -0.37
N VAL A 5 -7.55 8.56 -0.14
CA VAL A 5 -8.54 8.72 -1.22
C VAL A 5 -8.15 9.76 -2.25
N ASP A 6 -7.47 10.84 -1.84
CA ASP A 6 -7.00 11.90 -2.76
C ASP A 6 -5.73 11.50 -3.53
N LEU A 7 -5.11 10.37 -3.17
CA LEU A 7 -3.83 9.89 -3.73
C LEU A 7 -3.99 8.60 -4.55
N TYR A 8 -5.02 7.80 -4.25
CA TYR A 8 -5.22 6.48 -4.83
C TYR A 8 -6.68 6.26 -5.22
N GLU A 9 -6.88 5.56 -6.33
CA GLU A 9 -8.13 4.85 -6.59
C GLU A 9 -8.18 3.61 -5.68
N ILE A 10 -9.10 3.60 -4.69
CA ILE A 10 -9.17 2.53 -3.70
C ILE A 10 -10.18 1.47 -4.14
N VAL A 11 -9.72 0.24 -4.30
CA VAL A 11 -10.56 -0.90 -4.68
C VAL A 11 -10.54 -1.96 -3.59
N VAL A 12 -11.72 -2.38 -3.13
CA VAL A 12 -11.84 -3.61 -2.33
C VAL A 12 -11.96 -4.78 -3.28
N PHE A 13 -11.01 -5.72 -3.21
CA PHE A 13 -11.04 -6.94 -4.02
C PHE A 13 -11.00 -8.17 -3.10
N THR A 14 -12.09 -8.94 -3.02
CA THR A 14 -12.26 -10.04 -2.07
C THR A 14 -12.83 -11.31 -2.70
N ALA A 15 -12.47 -12.47 -2.15
CA ALA A 15 -13.08 -13.76 -2.49
C ALA A 15 -14.41 -14.03 -1.74
N GLN A 16 -14.86 -13.09 -0.90
CA GLN A 16 -16.16 -13.17 -0.23
C GLN A 16 -17.31 -12.87 -1.19
N PRO A 17 -18.48 -13.54 -1.06
CA PRO A 17 -19.67 -13.20 -1.82
C PRO A 17 -20.16 -11.78 -1.53
N GLY A 18 -20.72 -11.10 -2.53
CA GLY A 18 -21.25 -9.74 -2.37
C GLY A 18 -22.30 -9.63 -1.26
N MET A 19 -23.24 -10.58 -1.21
CA MET A 19 -24.32 -10.60 -0.21
C MET A 19 -23.81 -10.55 1.24
N SER A 20 -22.66 -11.16 1.54
CA SER A 20 -22.12 -11.18 2.90
C SER A 20 -21.22 -9.99 3.21
N ILE A 21 -20.48 -9.47 2.21
CA ILE A 21 -19.43 -8.47 2.46
C ILE A 21 -19.90 -7.02 2.27
N PHE A 22 -20.95 -6.77 1.45
CA PHE A 22 -21.41 -5.40 1.21
C PHE A 22 -21.84 -4.66 2.48
N PRO A 23 -22.62 -5.23 3.41
CA PRO A 23 -22.98 -4.53 4.65
C PRO A 23 -21.77 -4.15 5.50
N VAL A 24 -20.73 -4.99 5.51
CA VAL A 24 -19.47 -4.73 6.26
C VAL A 24 -18.70 -3.57 5.62
N ILE A 25 -18.59 -3.57 4.28
CA ILE A 25 -17.92 -2.49 3.55
C ILE A 25 -18.67 -1.17 3.76
N GLU A 26 -20.01 -1.17 3.73
CA GLU A 26 -20.83 0.02 3.93
C GLU A 26 -20.71 0.58 5.35
N ALA A 27 -20.64 -0.29 6.36
CA ALA A 27 -20.40 0.13 7.74
C ALA A 27 -18.99 0.72 7.93
N MET A 28 -17.98 0.19 7.23
CA MET A 28 -16.59 0.66 7.31
C MET A 28 -16.33 1.94 6.49
N ASP A 29 -17.07 2.15 5.40
CA ASP A 29 -16.88 3.26 4.47
C ASP A 29 -18.15 4.14 4.34
N PRO A 30 -18.56 4.84 5.42
CA PRO A 30 -19.76 5.69 5.42
C PRO A 30 -19.64 6.92 4.51
N LYS A 31 -18.41 7.26 4.09
CA LYS A 31 -18.12 8.39 3.19
C LYS A 31 -18.03 7.97 1.72
N HIS A 32 -18.21 6.67 1.42
CA HIS A 32 -18.13 6.12 0.06
C HIS A 32 -16.82 6.45 -0.67
N LEU A 33 -15.69 6.29 0.03
CA LEU A 33 -14.34 6.56 -0.47
C LEU A 33 -13.79 5.41 -1.34
N ILE A 34 -14.35 4.21 -1.22
CA ILE A 34 -13.96 3.06 -2.04
C ILE A 34 -14.57 3.22 -3.44
N SER A 35 -13.70 3.28 -4.45
CA SER A 35 -14.08 3.47 -5.85
C SER A 35 -14.80 2.26 -6.45
N TYR A 36 -14.31 1.04 -6.16
CA TYR A 36 -14.89 -0.20 -6.68
C TYR A 36 -14.87 -1.32 -5.63
N LYS A 37 -15.89 -2.19 -5.69
CA LYS A 37 -16.05 -3.37 -4.83
C LYS A 37 -16.07 -4.62 -5.72
N LEU A 38 -14.91 -5.24 -5.91
CA LEU A 38 -14.74 -6.49 -6.64
C LEU A 38 -14.87 -7.66 -5.67
N VAL A 39 -15.88 -8.50 -5.85
CA VAL A 39 -16.22 -9.59 -4.93
C VAL A 39 -15.92 -10.94 -5.57
N ARG A 40 -16.34 -12.05 -4.95
CA ARG A 40 -16.05 -13.42 -5.42
C ARG A 40 -16.24 -13.61 -6.92
N ASP A 41 -17.32 -13.07 -7.48
CA ASP A 41 -17.66 -13.24 -8.91
C ASP A 41 -16.66 -12.55 -9.85
N SER A 42 -15.83 -11.63 -9.33
CA SER A 42 -14.73 -10.98 -10.04
C SER A 42 -13.40 -11.73 -9.93
N THR A 43 -13.33 -12.82 -9.16
CA THR A 43 -12.12 -13.65 -9.03
C THR A 43 -12.12 -14.82 -10.01
N HIS A 44 -10.94 -15.35 -10.30
CA HIS A 44 -10.77 -16.60 -11.04
C HIS A 44 -10.66 -17.76 -10.06
N PHE A 45 -11.45 -18.81 -10.27
CA PHE A 45 -11.32 -20.04 -9.48
C PHE A 45 -10.33 -20.99 -10.16
N VAL A 46 -9.16 -21.18 -9.55
CA VAL A 46 -8.04 -21.93 -10.11
C VAL A 46 -7.48 -22.85 -9.03
N ASP A 47 -7.42 -24.16 -9.30
CA ASP A 47 -6.90 -25.19 -8.38
C ASP A 47 -7.56 -25.18 -6.99
N GLY A 48 -8.87 -24.89 -6.94
CA GLY A 48 -9.61 -24.82 -5.67
C GLY A 48 -9.47 -23.49 -4.91
N LEU A 49 -8.75 -22.51 -5.46
CA LEU A 49 -8.49 -21.22 -4.84
C LEU A 49 -9.08 -20.07 -5.67
N HIS A 50 -9.57 -19.04 -4.97
CA HIS A 50 -9.98 -17.78 -5.60
C HIS A 50 -8.76 -16.88 -5.78
N VAL A 51 -8.45 -16.56 -7.03
CA VAL A 51 -7.29 -15.77 -7.44
C VAL A 51 -7.76 -14.46 -8.07
N LYS A 52 -7.12 -13.36 -7.71
CA LYS A 52 -7.41 -12.01 -8.22
C LYS A 52 -6.49 -11.75 -9.40
N ASN A 53 -7.01 -11.92 -10.61
CA ASN A 53 -6.24 -11.64 -11.81
C ASN A 53 -6.24 -10.14 -12.11
N LEU A 54 -5.10 -9.48 -11.92
CA LEU A 54 -4.96 -8.02 -12.10
C LEU A 54 -5.01 -7.58 -13.57
N ASP A 55 -4.75 -8.48 -14.53
CA ASP A 55 -4.87 -8.20 -15.97
C ASP A 55 -6.31 -7.77 -16.37
N LYS A 56 -7.29 -8.08 -15.51
CA LYS A 56 -8.71 -7.74 -15.73
C LYS A 56 -9.11 -6.39 -15.14
N LEU A 57 -8.21 -5.69 -14.47
CA LEU A 57 -8.51 -4.38 -13.86
C LEU A 57 -8.50 -3.23 -14.88
N ASN A 58 -7.95 -3.44 -16.08
CA ASN A 58 -7.75 -2.37 -17.07
C ASN A 58 -7.03 -1.15 -16.45
N ARG A 59 -5.94 -1.44 -15.74
CA ARG A 59 -5.03 -0.47 -15.12
C ARG A 59 -3.61 -0.86 -15.47
N ASP A 60 -2.74 0.14 -15.57
CA ASP A 60 -1.32 -0.13 -15.71
C ASP A 60 -0.78 -0.76 -14.41
N LEU A 61 -0.27 -1.99 -14.50
CA LEU A 61 0.26 -2.72 -13.36
C LEU A 61 1.51 -2.04 -12.76
N SER A 62 2.19 -1.15 -13.48
CA SER A 62 3.26 -0.33 -12.89
C SER A 62 2.75 0.64 -11.81
N LYS A 63 1.43 0.86 -11.74
CA LYS A 63 0.75 1.77 -10.80
C LYS A 63 -0.23 1.06 -9.86
N VAL A 64 -0.25 -0.28 -9.85
CA VAL A 64 -1.15 -1.07 -9.00
C VAL A 64 -0.40 -1.67 -7.83
N ILE A 65 -0.88 -1.43 -6.62
CA ILE A 65 -0.40 -2.09 -5.40
C ILE A 65 -1.56 -2.89 -4.82
N VAL A 66 -1.32 -4.16 -4.51
CA VAL A 66 -2.30 -5.03 -3.85
C VAL A 66 -1.85 -5.31 -2.44
N ILE A 67 -2.69 -4.99 -1.47
CA ILE A 67 -2.46 -5.32 -0.07
C ILE A 67 -3.35 -6.51 0.29
N ASP A 68 -2.74 -7.63 0.67
CA ASP A 68 -3.45 -8.81 1.14
C ASP A 68 -2.58 -9.62 2.09
N TRP A 69 -3.21 -10.40 2.97
CA TRP A 69 -2.52 -11.35 3.85
C TRP A 69 -2.32 -12.72 3.19
N ASN A 70 -3.10 -13.03 2.14
CA ASN A 70 -3.03 -14.29 1.43
C ASN A 70 -2.32 -14.12 0.08
N ALA A 71 -1.03 -14.43 0.04
CA ALA A 71 -0.21 -14.39 -1.17
C ALA A 71 -0.76 -15.27 -2.31
N GLU A 72 -1.39 -16.41 -2.00
CA GLU A 72 -1.99 -17.30 -3.02
C GLU A 72 -3.13 -16.62 -3.79
N SER A 73 -3.79 -15.64 -3.18
CA SER A 73 -4.85 -14.89 -3.85
C SER A 73 -4.31 -14.01 -4.99
N ILE A 74 -3.02 -13.66 -4.99
CA ILE A 74 -2.35 -12.80 -5.99
C ILE A 74 -1.25 -13.59 -6.73
N LYS A 75 -1.33 -14.93 -6.76
CA LYS A 75 -0.26 -15.79 -7.30
C LYS A 75 0.18 -15.49 -8.75
N PHE A 76 -0.68 -14.85 -9.55
CA PHE A 76 -0.35 -14.44 -10.93
C PHE A 76 0.41 -13.13 -11.02
N HIS A 77 0.38 -12.30 -9.97
CA HIS A 77 0.97 -10.95 -9.95
C HIS A 77 1.77 -10.70 -8.67
N PRO A 78 2.72 -11.60 -8.30
CA PRO A 78 3.41 -11.52 -7.01
C PRO A 78 4.20 -10.22 -6.84
N ASP A 79 4.67 -9.59 -7.91
CA ASP A 79 5.41 -8.32 -7.86
C ASP A 79 4.54 -7.14 -7.37
N ASN A 80 3.25 -7.16 -7.66
CA ASN A 80 2.28 -6.12 -7.26
C ASN A 80 1.75 -6.29 -5.83
N HIS A 81 2.02 -7.42 -5.17
CA HIS A 81 1.47 -7.73 -3.85
C HIS A 81 2.37 -7.25 -2.72
N LEU A 82 1.89 -6.45 -1.76
CA LEU A 82 2.57 -6.26 -0.48
C LEU A 82 1.85 -7.14 0.55
N ASN A 83 2.58 -8.15 1.06
CA ASN A 83 2.03 -9.07 2.06
C ASN A 83 1.96 -8.40 3.42
N LEU A 84 0.79 -8.48 4.07
CA LEU A 84 0.64 -8.13 5.48
C LEU A 84 0.34 -9.38 6.29
N ASP A 85 0.67 -9.33 7.58
CA ASP A 85 0.21 -10.37 8.48
C ASP A 85 -1.30 -10.33 8.66
N ARG A 86 -1.88 -11.50 8.89
CA ARG A 86 -3.30 -11.63 9.14
C ARG A 86 -3.61 -11.08 10.53
N TRP A 87 -4.36 -9.98 10.57
CA TRP A 87 -4.91 -9.43 11.81
C TRP A 87 -5.82 -10.45 12.53
N GLN A 88 -5.64 -10.62 13.84
CA GLN A 88 -6.40 -11.60 14.65
C GLN A 88 -7.37 -10.94 15.65
N GLY A 89 -7.48 -9.61 15.64
CA GLY A 89 -8.43 -8.87 16.50
C GLY A 89 -7.77 -7.99 17.57
N GLU A 90 -6.46 -7.80 17.49
CA GLU A 90 -5.68 -6.96 18.40
C GLU A 90 -6.07 -5.48 18.28
N ASN A 91 -6.26 -4.80 19.43
CA ASN A 91 -6.66 -3.39 19.48
C ASN A 91 -5.46 -2.42 19.45
N ASP A 92 -4.27 -2.91 19.74
CA ASP A 92 -3.01 -2.17 19.72
C ASP A 92 -2.24 -2.32 18.40
N ASP A 93 -2.84 -2.99 17.40
CA ASP A 93 -2.30 -3.06 16.05
C ASP A 93 -2.19 -1.66 15.41
N THR A 94 -1.02 -1.37 14.86
CA THR A 94 -0.74 -0.09 14.18
C THR A 94 -0.27 -0.27 12.75
N VAL A 95 -0.39 -1.49 12.19
CA VAL A 95 0.14 -1.84 10.86
C VAL A 95 -0.46 -0.96 9.77
N LEU A 96 -1.75 -0.64 9.85
CA LEU A 96 -2.41 0.23 8.88
C LEU A 96 -1.94 1.70 8.94
N LEU A 97 -1.42 2.16 10.08
CA LEU A 97 -0.82 3.49 10.19
C LEU A 97 0.51 3.55 9.44
N ASP A 98 1.36 2.54 9.65
CA ASP A 98 2.65 2.42 8.97
C ASP A 98 2.46 2.19 7.45
N LEU A 99 1.50 1.35 7.05
CA LEU A 99 1.09 1.19 5.65
C LEU A 99 0.61 2.51 5.04
N THR A 100 -0.18 3.30 5.77
CA THR A 100 -0.66 4.60 5.27
C THR A 100 0.52 5.55 5.02
N SER A 101 1.52 5.57 5.90
CA SER A 101 2.74 6.37 5.70
C SER A 101 3.54 5.90 4.48
N PHE A 102 3.66 4.58 4.31
CA PHE A 102 4.32 3.96 3.17
C PHE A 102 3.66 4.35 1.83
N LEU A 103 2.34 4.13 1.71
CA LEU A 103 1.59 4.44 0.50
C LEU A 103 1.59 5.94 0.18
N LYS A 104 1.40 6.80 1.19
CA LYS A 104 1.54 8.25 0.98
C LYS A 104 2.91 8.58 0.39
N THR A 105 3.97 8.00 0.93
CA THR A 105 5.33 8.27 0.50
C THR A 105 5.54 7.85 -0.96
N ILE A 106 5.09 6.66 -1.36
CA ILE A 106 5.13 6.21 -2.76
C ILE A 106 4.38 7.19 -3.68
N ALA A 107 3.18 7.61 -3.31
CA ALA A 107 2.39 8.54 -4.12
C ALA A 107 3.09 9.90 -4.32
N HIS A 108 3.75 10.43 -3.29
CA HIS A 108 4.45 11.72 -3.39
C HIS A 108 5.81 11.63 -4.10
N MET A 109 6.39 10.44 -4.18
CA MET A 109 7.66 10.20 -4.89
C MET A 109 7.50 10.07 -6.39
N GLU A 110 6.25 9.99 -6.89
CA GLU A 110 5.93 9.84 -8.32
C GLU A 110 6.70 8.69 -8.98
N VAL A 111 6.85 7.58 -8.26
CA VAL A 111 7.63 6.41 -8.73
C VAL A 111 7.10 5.91 -10.06
N GLU A 112 8.00 5.66 -11.02
CA GLU A 112 7.64 5.19 -12.36
C GLU A 112 6.97 3.81 -12.31
N ASP A 113 7.56 2.85 -11.58
CA ASP A 113 7.00 1.53 -11.36
C ASP A 113 7.02 1.15 -9.87
N VAL A 114 5.84 1.01 -9.27
CA VAL A 114 5.70 0.66 -7.85
C VAL A 114 6.27 -0.72 -7.51
N ARG A 115 6.36 -1.63 -8.50
CA ARG A 115 6.84 -3.00 -8.30
C ARG A 115 8.31 -3.03 -7.90
N GLU A 116 9.12 -2.06 -8.33
CA GLU A 116 10.52 -1.94 -7.93
C GLU A 116 10.64 -1.65 -6.43
N VAL A 117 9.81 -0.73 -5.92
CA VAL A 117 9.72 -0.39 -4.50
C VAL A 117 9.26 -1.62 -3.70
N LEU A 118 8.20 -2.28 -4.15
CA LEU A 118 7.67 -3.46 -3.47
C LEU A 118 8.71 -4.58 -3.42
N LYS A 119 9.39 -4.85 -4.54
CA LYS A 119 10.45 -5.86 -4.63
C LYS A 119 11.60 -5.55 -3.69
N TYR A 120 12.01 -4.29 -3.58
CA TYR A 120 13.03 -3.86 -2.64
C TYR A 120 12.61 -4.12 -1.20
N TYR A 121 11.40 -3.73 -0.79
CA TYR A 121 10.98 -3.89 0.60
C TYR A 121 10.62 -5.33 0.98
N LYS A 122 10.22 -6.17 0.03
CA LYS A 122 9.97 -7.61 0.23
C LYS A 122 11.18 -8.43 0.65
N GLN A 123 12.39 -7.90 0.48
CA GLN A 123 13.60 -8.60 0.90
C GLN A 123 13.78 -8.63 2.43
N TYR A 124 13.01 -7.80 3.15
CA TYR A 124 13.02 -7.71 4.61
C TYR A 124 11.89 -8.53 5.22
N ASP A 125 12.13 -9.06 6.42
CA ASP A 125 11.13 -9.84 7.17
C ASP A 125 9.84 -9.04 7.41
N ASP A 126 9.99 -7.76 7.76
CA ASP A 126 8.88 -6.80 7.88
C ASP A 126 9.17 -5.56 7.00
N PRO A 127 8.54 -5.50 5.81
CA PRO A 127 8.66 -4.38 4.88
C PRO A 127 8.33 -3.01 5.49
N LEU A 128 7.29 -2.93 6.32
CA LEU A 128 6.78 -1.67 6.85
C LEU A 128 7.63 -1.16 8.02
N THR A 129 8.10 -2.07 8.87
CA THR A 129 9.05 -1.73 9.95
C THR A 129 10.37 -1.21 9.37
N GLU A 130 10.90 -1.87 8.33
CA GLU A 130 12.15 -1.42 7.69
C GLU A 130 11.96 -0.04 7.01
N PHE A 131 10.85 0.18 6.31
CA PHE A 131 10.51 1.49 5.76
C PHE A 131 10.47 2.58 6.84
N ARG A 132 9.77 2.31 7.95
CA ARG A 132 9.65 3.26 9.07
C ARG A 132 11.01 3.58 9.67
N LYS A 133 11.85 2.58 9.89
CA LYS A 133 13.21 2.75 10.40
C LYS A 133 14.04 3.67 9.50
N ARG A 134 14.03 3.42 8.18
CA ARG A 134 14.74 4.27 7.21
C ARG A 134 14.19 5.69 7.16
N GLN A 135 12.86 5.83 7.23
CA GLN A 135 12.23 7.15 7.27
C GLN A 135 12.65 7.93 8.53
N LEU A 136 12.75 7.27 9.69
CA LEU A 136 13.24 7.88 10.93
C LEU A 136 14.71 8.29 10.84
N GLN A 137 15.57 7.40 10.33
CA GLN A 137 17.00 7.68 10.14
C GLN A 137 17.21 8.87 9.20
N PHE A 138 16.46 8.93 8.09
CA PHE A 138 16.48 10.10 7.21
C PHE A 138 16.15 11.39 7.97
N TYR A 139 15.11 11.38 8.81
CA TYR A 139 14.77 12.56 9.60
C TYR A 139 15.84 12.92 10.63
N GLU A 140 16.53 11.94 11.22
CA GLU A 140 17.64 12.17 12.15
C GLU A 140 18.85 12.79 11.45
N ASP A 141 19.32 12.19 10.36
CA ASP A 141 20.46 12.69 9.56
C ASP A 141 20.21 14.11 9.00
N HIS A 142 18.95 14.48 8.83
CA HIS A 142 18.52 15.78 8.32
C HIS A 142 17.99 16.74 9.39
N LYS A 143 17.95 16.33 10.66
CA LYS A 143 17.72 17.26 11.79
C LYS A 143 18.95 18.13 12.01
N ASP A 144 20.14 17.56 11.92
CA ASP A 144 21.40 18.27 12.18
C ASP A 144 21.76 19.24 11.03
N ASN A 145 21.43 18.88 9.79
CA ASN A 145 21.64 19.73 8.61
C ASN A 145 20.70 20.96 8.52
N LYS A 146 19.68 21.08 9.37
CA LYS A 146 18.78 22.26 9.40
C LYS A 146 19.42 23.50 10.02
N GLN A 147 20.56 23.39 10.69
CA GLN A 147 21.24 24.55 11.27
C GLN A 147 22.08 25.33 10.25
N GLU A 148 22.49 24.73 9.12
CA GLU A 148 23.43 25.38 8.19
C GLU A 148 22.83 25.79 6.83
N HIS A 149 21.74 25.16 6.37
CA HIS A 149 21.08 25.53 5.10
C HIS A 149 19.56 25.58 5.25
N GLY A 150 18.97 26.71 4.82
CA GLY A 150 17.54 27.04 4.94
C GLY A 150 16.62 25.84 4.72
N GLY A 151 15.86 25.49 5.76
CA GLY A 151 15.19 24.20 5.91
C GLY A 151 14.35 23.79 4.70
N LEU A 152 14.65 22.61 4.16
CA LEU A 152 13.83 21.96 3.13
C LEU A 152 12.42 21.70 3.71
N SER A 153 11.39 22.32 3.15
CA SER A 153 10.01 22.06 3.56
C SER A 153 9.63 20.62 3.22
N LYS A 154 8.98 19.94 4.16
CA LYS A 154 8.50 18.55 4.03
C LYS A 154 7.51 18.34 2.87
N THR A 155 7.02 19.43 2.28
CA THR A 155 6.08 19.42 1.14
C THR A 155 6.74 19.70 -0.21
N THR A 156 8.07 19.89 -0.25
CA THR A 156 8.74 20.25 -1.50
C THR A 156 9.14 19.03 -2.34
N PRO A 157 9.09 19.11 -3.68
CA PRO A 157 9.53 18.01 -4.55
C PRO A 157 10.98 17.57 -4.29
N LYS A 158 11.86 18.52 -3.97
CA LYS A 158 13.26 18.24 -3.60
C LYS A 158 13.38 17.38 -2.34
N PHE A 159 12.49 17.55 -1.38
CA PHE A 159 12.45 16.73 -0.17
C PHE A 159 12.07 15.29 -0.51
N PHE A 160 11.02 15.08 -1.30
CA PHE A 160 10.58 13.75 -1.70
C PHE A 160 11.62 13.03 -2.57
N SER A 161 12.31 13.74 -3.47
CA SER A 161 13.43 13.17 -4.24
C SER A 161 14.58 12.71 -3.34
N LYS A 162 14.98 13.52 -2.34
CA LYS A 162 16.04 13.14 -1.41
C LYS A 162 15.63 11.97 -0.51
N LEU A 163 14.38 11.97 -0.06
CA LEU A 163 13.80 10.87 0.71
C LEU A 163 13.74 9.59 -0.15
N PHE A 164 13.39 9.68 -1.43
CA PHE A 164 13.29 8.52 -2.33
C PHE A 164 14.63 7.79 -2.43
N ASN A 165 15.70 8.53 -2.74
CA ASN A 165 17.05 7.97 -2.81
C ASN A 165 17.58 7.41 -1.48
N TYR A 166 16.96 7.77 -0.34
CA TYR A 166 17.32 7.23 0.96
C TYR A 166 16.53 5.97 1.31
N LEU A 167 15.27 5.93 0.85
CA LEU A 167 14.35 4.84 1.14
C LEU A 167 14.54 3.63 0.22
N ILE A 168 15.18 3.77 -0.93
CA ILE A 168 15.35 2.70 -1.93
C ILE A 168 16.82 2.55 -2.30
#